data_AF-A0A4R2BB98-F1
#
_entry.id   AF-A0A4R2BB98-F1
#
_cell.length_a   1.000
_cell.length_b   1.000
_cell.length_c   1.000
_cell.angle_alpha   90.00
_cell.angle_beta   90.00
_cell.angle_gamma   90.00
#
_symmetry.space_group_name_H-M   'P 1'
#
loop_
_entity.id
_entity.type
_entity.pdbx_description
1 polymer ?
#
loop_
_entity_poly.entity_id
_entity_poly.type
_entity_poly.pdbx_seq_one_letter_code
_entity_poly.pdbx_strand_id
1 'polypeptide(L)'
;MKPQDTRQVIVDTTVQPKDVMFPTDAKLIHRARERLVRLAKKMGLDLRPTYIRVGKFALIQHQRYAHAKQFKRAGKALRKLNTYLGRTVRDIERQIDGDEQLDAIFKWSLYQAKTVIEQRQRQRGRKI
;
A
#
# COMPACT_ATOMS: atom_id res chain seq x y z
N MET A 1 19.05 -10.55 46.58
CA MET A 1 18.51 -9.58 45.61
C MET A 1 17.42 -8.77 46.29
N LYS A 2 17.48 -7.44 46.21
CA LYS A 2 16.44 -6.58 46.80
C LYS A 2 15.23 -6.57 45.86
N PRO A 3 13.99 -6.53 46.36
CA PRO A 3 12.77 -6.58 45.53
C PRO A 3 12.59 -5.39 44.58
N GLN A 4 13.50 -4.41 44.60
CA GLN A 4 13.51 -3.25 43.70
C GLN A 4 14.22 -3.53 42.37
N ASP A 5 15.08 -4.56 42.29
CA ASP A 5 15.89 -4.86 41.09
C ASP A 5 15.10 -5.58 39.98
N THR A 6 13.93 -6.15 40.29
CA THR A 6 13.05 -6.83 39.33
C THR A 6 12.06 -5.90 38.63
N ARG A 7 12.08 -4.59 38.92
CA ARG A 7 11.08 -3.65 38.41
C ARG A 7 11.32 -3.21 36.96
N GLN A 8 12.51 -3.43 36.42
CA GLN A 8 12.86 -3.04 35.06
C GLN A 8 13.79 -4.07 34.41
N VAL A 9 13.24 -4.86 33.49
CA VAL A 9 14.02 -5.74 32.63
C VAL A 9 14.40 -4.96 31.39
N ILE A 10 15.65 -4.50 31.30
CA ILE A 10 16.20 -3.93 30.06
C ILE A 10 16.58 -5.11 29.18
N VAL A 11 15.67 -5.50 28.28
CA VAL A 11 15.97 -6.52 27.27
C VAL A 11 16.67 -5.82 26.11
N ASP A 12 17.98 -5.97 26.01
CA ASP A 12 18.75 -5.64 24.79
C ASP A 12 18.35 -6.60 23.66
N THR A 13 17.20 -6.34 23.06
CA THR A 13 16.84 -6.96 21.79
C THR A 13 17.63 -6.25 20.70
N THR A 14 18.80 -6.79 20.35
CA THR A 14 19.46 -6.45 19.09
C THR A 14 18.54 -6.92 17.96
N VAL A 15 17.65 -6.03 17.52
CA VAL A 15 16.74 -6.27 16.40
C VAL A 15 17.60 -6.39 15.15
N GLN A 16 17.63 -7.58 14.53
CA GLN A 16 18.12 -7.72 13.17
C GLN A 16 17.33 -6.75 12.28
N PRO A 17 17.97 -5.95 11.41
CA PRO A 17 17.26 -5.22 10.39
C PRO A 17 16.61 -6.27 9.48
N LYS A 18 15.34 -6.57 9.78
CA LYS A 18 14.49 -7.32 8.89
C LYS A 18 14.37 -6.49 7.61
N ASP A 19 14.27 -7.15 6.47
CA ASP A 19 14.16 -6.52 5.15
C ASP A 19 12.77 -5.84 4.98
N VAL A 20 12.39 -5.04 5.97
CA VAL A 20 11.18 -4.24 6.05
C VAL A 20 11.56 -2.86 5.59
N MET A 21 11.25 -2.62 4.32
CA MET A 21 11.44 -1.33 3.68
C MET A 21 10.64 -0.26 4.44
N PHE A 22 11.30 0.84 4.81
CA PHE A 22 10.63 1.99 5.43
C PHE A 22 9.52 2.48 4.48
N PRO A 23 8.31 2.81 4.97
CA PRO A 23 7.14 3.04 4.14
C PRO A 23 7.28 4.31 3.30
N THR A 24 7.81 4.12 2.11
CA THR A 24 7.74 5.05 0.99
C THR A 24 7.58 4.25 -0.30
N ASP A 25 6.65 3.31 -0.36
CA ASP A 25 6.74 2.32 -1.43
C ASP A 25 5.66 2.45 -2.47
N ALA A 26 6.04 3.11 -3.56
CA ALA A 26 5.51 2.85 -4.89
C ALA A 26 5.17 1.35 -5.12
N LYS A 27 5.97 0.43 -4.53
CA LYS A 27 5.74 -1.02 -4.56
C LYS A 27 4.50 -1.47 -3.76
N LEU A 28 4.25 -0.86 -2.58
CA LEU A 28 3.08 -1.12 -1.75
C LEU A 28 1.79 -0.67 -2.47
N ILE A 29 1.80 0.55 -3.02
CA ILE A 29 0.70 1.10 -3.82
C ILE A 29 0.43 0.21 -5.05
N HIS A 30 1.50 -0.20 -5.74
CA HIS A 30 1.39 -1.09 -6.89
C HIS A 30 0.82 -2.46 -6.51
N ARG A 31 1.30 -3.07 -5.42
CA ARG A 31 0.80 -4.35 -4.91
C ARG A 31 -0.65 -4.29 -4.44
N ALA A 32 -1.04 -3.21 -3.77
CA ALA A 32 -2.44 -2.98 -3.38
C ALA A 32 -3.35 -2.97 -4.63
N ARG A 33 -2.93 -2.27 -5.70
CA ARG A 33 -3.65 -2.28 -6.98
C ARG A 33 -3.75 -3.69 -7.57
N GLU A 34 -2.65 -4.43 -7.61
CA GLU A 34 -2.63 -5.80 -8.14
C GLU A 34 -3.57 -6.74 -7.37
N ARG A 35 -3.60 -6.62 -6.04
CA ARG A 35 -4.50 -7.41 -5.19
C ARG A 35 -5.97 -7.09 -5.48
N LEU A 36 -6.33 -5.81 -5.56
CA LEU A 36 -7.69 -5.38 -5.89
C LEU A 36 -8.13 -5.87 -7.26
N VAL A 37 -7.28 -5.72 -8.28
CA VAL A 37 -7.56 -6.21 -9.64
C VAL A 37 -7.76 -7.73 -9.65
N ARG A 38 -6.91 -8.47 -8.92
CA ARG A 38 -7.04 -9.93 -8.85
C ARG A 38 -8.34 -10.34 -8.16
N LEU A 39 -8.73 -9.64 -7.09
CA LEU A 39 -9.99 -9.87 -6.40
C LEU A 39 -11.20 -9.56 -7.30
N ALA A 40 -11.18 -8.42 -7.99
CA ALA A 40 -12.21 -8.03 -8.97
C ALA A 40 -12.41 -9.10 -10.05
N LYS A 41 -11.32 -9.60 -10.64
CA LYS A 41 -11.39 -10.68 -11.63
C LYS A 41 -11.98 -11.98 -11.06
N LYS A 42 -11.67 -12.34 -9.81
CA LYS A 42 -12.24 -13.53 -9.16
C LYS A 42 -13.74 -13.40 -8.95
N MET A 43 -14.21 -12.19 -8.68
CA MET A 43 -15.64 -11.89 -8.47
C MET A 43 -16.37 -11.56 -9.77
N GLY A 44 -15.73 -11.67 -10.94
CA GLY A 44 -16.35 -11.40 -12.23
C GLY A 44 -16.59 -9.92 -12.53
N LEU A 45 -15.99 -9.00 -11.78
CA LEU A 45 -16.13 -7.56 -12.02
C LEU A 45 -15.24 -7.12 -13.19
N ASP A 46 -15.84 -6.52 -14.22
CA ASP A 46 -15.12 -5.94 -15.34
C ASP A 46 -14.65 -4.51 -15.03
N LEU A 47 -13.36 -4.33 -14.80
CA LEU A 47 -12.76 -3.03 -14.51
C LEU A 47 -12.41 -2.30 -15.81
N ARG A 48 -13.11 -1.19 -16.10
CA ARG A 48 -12.90 -0.37 -17.31
C ARG A 48 -11.43 0.02 -17.51
N PRO A 49 -10.67 0.42 -16.46
CA PRO A 49 -9.22 0.51 -16.52
C PRO A 49 -8.50 -0.29 -15.42
N THR A 50 -7.78 -1.36 -15.79
CA THR A 50 -7.03 -2.19 -14.82
C THR A 50 -5.63 -1.65 -14.47
N TYR A 51 -5.11 -0.68 -15.24
CA TYR A 51 -3.79 -0.05 -15.08
C TYR A 51 -2.59 -1.02 -14.95
N ILE A 52 -2.68 -2.26 -15.44
CA ILE A 52 -1.63 -3.28 -15.23
C ILE A 52 -0.30 -2.87 -15.83
N ARG A 53 -0.28 -2.54 -17.13
CA ARG A 53 0.94 -2.17 -17.86
C ARG A 53 1.51 -0.85 -17.37
N VAL A 54 0.68 0.19 -17.39
CA VAL A 54 1.08 1.56 -16.99
C VAL A 54 1.46 1.67 -15.52
N GLY A 55 0.82 0.90 -14.63
CA GLY A 55 1.22 0.81 -13.23
C GLY A 55 2.61 0.19 -13.06
N LYS A 56 2.96 -0.82 -13.87
CA LYS A 56 4.29 -1.48 -13.82
C LYS A 56 5.37 -0.52 -14.31
N PHE A 57 5.13 0.16 -15.42
CA PHE A 57 6.04 1.18 -15.93
C PHE A 57 6.25 2.33 -14.94
N ALA A 58 5.18 2.83 -14.31
CA ALA A 58 5.29 3.89 -13.32
C ALA A 58 6.13 3.45 -12.10
N LEU A 59 6.02 2.19 -11.66
CA LEU A 59 6.84 1.63 -10.59
C LEU A 59 8.33 1.58 -10.99
N ILE A 60 8.64 1.05 -12.18
CA ILE A 60 10.02 0.96 -12.68
C ILE A 60 10.63 2.37 -12.80
N GLN A 61 9.88 3.33 -13.34
CA GLN A 61 10.34 4.71 -13.47
C GLN A 61 10.59 5.35 -12.10
N HIS A 62 9.70 5.13 -11.13
CA HIS A 62 9.92 5.59 -9.76
C HIS A 62 11.25 5.05 -9.20
N GLN A 63 11.49 3.74 -9.33
CA GLN A 63 12.71 3.09 -8.84
C GLN A 63 13.96 3.65 -9.52
N ARG A 64 13.96 3.79 -10.85
CA ARG A 64 15.09 4.37 -11.60
C ARG A 64 15.40 5.80 -11.19
N TYR A 65 14.37 6.64 -11.04
CA TYR A 65 14.55 8.02 -10.61
C TYR A 65 15.03 8.13 -9.16
N ALA A 66 14.50 7.29 -8.26
CA ALA A 66 14.95 7.24 -6.88
C ALA A 66 16.41 6.81 -6.77
N HIS A 67 16.81 5.78 -7.53
CA HIS A 67 18.19 5.32 -7.61
C HIS A 67 19.14 6.42 -8.11
N ALA A 68 18.72 7.16 -9.16
CA ALA A 68 19.48 8.29 -9.69
C ALA A 68 19.38 9.57 -8.84
N LYS A 69 18.80 9.51 -7.63
CA LYS A 69 18.54 10.67 -6.73
C LYS A 69 17.70 11.80 -7.37
N GLN A 70 16.95 11.50 -8.43
CA GLN A 70 16.03 12.42 -9.12
C GLN A 70 14.66 12.47 -8.42
N PHE A 71 14.64 12.90 -7.15
CA PHE A 71 13.45 12.80 -6.29
C PHE A 71 12.23 13.59 -6.80
N LYS A 72 12.41 14.71 -7.52
CA LYS A 72 11.30 15.42 -8.17
C LYS A 72 10.58 14.55 -9.21
N ARG A 73 11.33 13.75 -9.99
CA ARG A 73 10.78 12.82 -10.99
C ARG A 73 10.21 11.57 -10.34
N ALA A 74 10.88 11.04 -9.32
CA ALA A 74 10.36 9.94 -8.52
C ALA A 74 9.00 10.32 -7.89
N GLY A 75 8.89 11.49 -7.26
CA GLY A 75 7.63 11.98 -6.70
C GLY A 75 6.50 12.12 -7.71
N LYS A 76 6.79 12.52 -8.95
CA LYS A 76 5.79 12.54 -10.05
C LYS A 76 5.32 11.13 -10.40
N ALA A 77 6.22 10.15 -10.48
CA ALA A 77 5.86 8.75 -10.73
C ALA A 77 5.04 8.16 -9.57
N LEU A 78 5.38 8.50 -8.33
CA LEU A 78 4.62 8.10 -7.13
C LEU A 78 3.19 8.66 -7.16
N ARG A 79 3.03 9.95 -7.50
CA ARG A 79 1.70 10.57 -7.67
C ARG A 79 0.86 9.83 -8.71
N LYS A 80 1.44 9.42 -9.84
CA LYS A 80 0.75 8.62 -10.86
C LYS A 80 0.27 7.27 -10.30
N LEU A 81 1.11 6.58 -9.53
CA LEU A 81 0.72 5.32 -8.87
C LEU A 81 -0.45 5.52 -7.90
N ASN A 82 -0.43 6.58 -7.09
CA ASN A 82 -1.55 6.93 -6.20
C ASN A 82 -2.84 7.22 -6.99
N THR A 83 -2.74 7.94 -8.11
CA THR A 83 -3.88 8.19 -8.98
C THR A 83 -4.46 6.88 -9.54
N TYR A 84 -3.62 5.95 -10.00
CA TYR A 84 -4.10 4.66 -10.51
C TYR A 84 -4.79 3.83 -9.45
N LEU A 85 -4.19 3.71 -8.25
CA LEU A 85 -4.80 2.98 -7.15
C LEU A 85 -6.13 3.62 -6.74
N GLY A 86 -6.16 4.94 -6.55
CA GLY A 86 -7.39 5.64 -6.17
C GLY A 86 -8.48 5.58 -7.24
N ARG A 87 -8.14 5.48 -8.53
CA ARG A 87 -9.13 5.25 -9.59
C ARG A 87 -9.68 3.84 -9.54
N THR A 88 -8.84 2.82 -9.34
CA THR A 88 -9.29 1.43 -9.18
C THR A 88 -10.19 1.26 -7.96
N VAL A 89 -9.86 1.90 -6.82
CA VAL A 89 -10.70 1.89 -5.62
C VAL A 89 -12.09 2.47 -5.92
N ARG A 90 -12.16 3.66 -6.52
CA ARG A 90 -13.45 4.29 -6.87
C ARG A 90 -14.25 3.50 -7.90
N ASP A 91 -13.58 2.80 -8.81
CA ASP A 91 -14.28 1.99 -9.81
C ASP A 91 -14.92 0.76 -9.17
N ILE A 92 -14.19 0.09 -8.27
CA ILE A 92 -14.72 -1.02 -7.48
C ILE A 92 -15.86 -0.56 -6.59
N GLU A 93 -15.68 0.54 -5.84
CA GLU A 93 -16.74 1.09 -4.97
C GLU A 93 -18.03 1.40 -5.74
N ARG A 94 -17.92 1.92 -6.97
CA ARG A 94 -19.11 2.18 -7.81
C ARG A 94 -19.76 0.93 -8.37
N GLN A 95 -19.02 -0.18 -8.50
CA GLN A 95 -19.55 -1.44 -9.03
C GLN A 95 -20.19 -2.31 -7.96
N ILE A 96 -19.73 -2.19 -6.71
CA ILE A 96 -20.27 -2.94 -5.57
C ILE A 96 -21.39 -2.19 -4.85
N ASP A 97 -21.68 -0.95 -5.25
CA ASP A 97 -22.72 -0.12 -4.63
C ASP A 97 -24.08 -0.81 -4.76
N GLY A 98 -24.69 -1.17 -3.62
CA GLY A 98 -25.95 -1.90 -3.54
C GLY A 98 -25.84 -3.43 -3.43
N ASP A 99 -24.65 -4.02 -3.48
CA ASP A 99 -24.44 -5.46 -3.25
C ASP A 99 -23.69 -5.69 -1.92
N GLU A 100 -24.45 -6.10 -0.89
CA GLU A 100 -23.93 -6.32 0.46
C GLU A 100 -22.94 -7.50 0.54
N GLN A 101 -23.06 -8.49 -0.34
CA GLN A 101 -22.14 -9.63 -0.39
C GLN A 101 -20.78 -9.21 -0.97
N LEU A 102 -20.80 -8.44 -2.06
CA LEU A 102 -19.59 -7.90 -2.63
C LEU A 102 -18.94 -6.89 -1.69
N ASP A 103 -19.70 -6.02 -1.02
CA ASP A 103 -19.14 -5.07 -0.05
C ASP A 103 -18.37 -5.79 1.06
N ALA A 104 -18.93 -6.84 1.64
CA ALA A 104 -18.28 -7.64 2.68
C ALA A 104 -16.94 -8.25 2.21
N ILE A 105 -16.87 -8.74 0.96
CA ILE A 105 -15.67 -9.34 0.37
C ILE A 105 -14.57 -8.29 0.11
N PHE A 106 -14.96 -7.12 -0.38
CA PHE A 106 -14.01 -6.05 -0.72
C PHE A 106 -13.60 -5.19 0.47
N LYS A 107 -14.37 -5.16 1.55
CA LYS A 107 -14.18 -4.31 2.76
C LYS A 107 -12.75 -4.25 3.24
N TRP A 108 -12.13 -5.40 3.51
CA TRP A 108 -10.75 -5.43 4.01
C TRP A 108 -9.76 -4.94 2.95
N SER A 109 -9.90 -5.36 1.70
CA SER A 109 -8.98 -4.97 0.62
C SER A 109 -9.06 -3.47 0.29
N LEU A 110 -10.25 -2.89 0.35
CA LEU A 110 -10.48 -1.46 0.18
C LEU A 110 -9.93 -0.66 1.35
N TYR A 111 -10.14 -1.13 2.59
CA TYR A 111 -9.53 -0.54 3.78
C TYR A 111 -8.00 -0.47 3.66
N GLN A 112 -7.36 -1.61 3.32
CA GLN A 112 -5.92 -1.68 3.08
C GLN A 112 -5.46 -0.67 2.02
N ALA A 113 -6.16 -0.61 0.88
CA ALA A 113 -5.80 0.29 -0.21
C ALA A 113 -5.92 1.77 0.18
N LYS A 114 -6.97 2.15 0.92
CA LYS A 114 -7.16 3.52 1.42
C LYS A 114 -6.07 3.91 2.40
N THR A 115 -5.76 3.04 3.37
CA THR A 115 -4.69 3.30 4.34
C THR A 115 -3.33 3.45 3.67
N VAL A 116 -3.04 2.66 2.63
CA VAL A 116 -1.80 2.78 1.84
C VAL A 116 -1.68 4.13 1.12
N ILE A 117 -2.80 4.70 0.64
CA ILE A 117 -2.81 6.04 0.01
C ILE A 117 -2.57 7.14 1.04
N GLU A 118 -3.16 7.01 2.23
CA GLU A 118 -3.09 8.00 3.30
C GLU A 118 -1.76 7.99 4.05
N GLN A 119 -1.04 6.87 4.02
CA GLN A 119 0.22 6.70 4.74
C GLN A 119 1.27 7.72 4.30
N ARG A 120 1.58 8.67 5.19
CA ARG A 120 2.64 9.66 4.99
C ARG A 120 3.96 9.16 5.57
N GLN A 121 5.07 9.52 4.92
CA GLN A 121 6.46 9.10 5.23
C GLN A 121 6.93 9.43 6.67
N ARG A 122 6.11 10.09 7.50
CA ARG A 122 6.41 10.47 8.90
C ARG A 122 5.25 10.28 9.88
N GLN A 123 4.21 9.53 9.51
CA GLN A 123 3.12 9.22 10.44
C GLN A 123 3.59 8.24 11.53
N ARG A 124 3.38 8.62 12.80
CA ARG A 124 3.57 7.74 13.97
C ARG A 124 2.28 6.94 14.17
N GLY A 125 2.38 5.62 14.38
CA GLY A 125 1.23 4.73 14.59
C GLY A 125 1.42 3.33 14.00
N ARG A 126 0.44 2.45 14.23
CA ARG A 126 0.41 1.07 13.71
C ARG A 126 0.35 1.10 12.18
N LYS A 127 1.37 0.53 11.54
CA LYS A 127 1.44 0.36 10.09
C LYS A 127 0.96 -1.05 9.74
N ILE A 128 0.30 -1.19 8.60
CA ILE A 128 -0.25 -2.47 8.13
C ILE A 128 0.80 -3.25 7.33
#